data_AF-A0A353D064-F1
#
_entry.id   AF-A0A353D064-F1
#
_cell.length_a   1.000
_cell.length_b   1.000
_cell.length_c   1.000
_cell.angle_alpha   90.00
_cell.angle_beta   90.00
_cell.angle_gamma   90.00
#
_symmetry.space_group_name_H-M   'P 1'
#
loop_
_entity.id
_entity.type
_entity.pdbx_description
1 polymer ?
#
loop_
_entity_poly.entity_id
_entity_poly.type
_entity_poly.pdbx_seq_one_letter_code
_entity_poly.pdbx_strand_id
1 'polypeptide(L)'
;ANESVWSEQLEVITKRITRLGAVNLMAIDEYEEQSERKGYLDKQHADLSEALATLEGVMGKIDRETRTRFKETFDLINDGFQRFFPKLFGGGHAYLELTGDDLLDAGVAVMARPPGKRNSTINLLSGGEKALTAVAMLFSIFELNPAPFCLLDEVDAPLDDANVSRYCDTLRSMADHTQLIYITHNKVTMESAHTLLGVTMAEPGVSRLVSVNLKEAEKMAS
;
A
#
# COMPACT_ATOMS: atom_id res chain seq x y z
N ALA A 1 -10.28 49.23 -86.78
CA ALA A 1 -9.75 47.86 -86.66
C ALA A 1 -9.75 47.46 -85.19
N ASN A 2 -10.10 46.20 -84.92
CA ASN A 2 -10.17 45.49 -83.63
C ASN A 2 -11.53 45.35 -82.92
N GLU A 3 -12.61 46.04 -83.30
CA GLU A 3 -13.88 45.97 -82.55
C GLU A 3 -14.46 44.54 -82.43
N SER A 4 -14.38 43.73 -83.50
CA SER A 4 -14.84 42.33 -83.45
C SER A 4 -13.96 41.44 -82.57
N VAL A 5 -12.65 41.71 -82.53
CA VAL A 5 -11.69 40.95 -81.71
C VAL A 5 -11.89 41.26 -80.22
N TRP A 6 -12.14 42.52 -79.87
CA TRP A 6 -12.50 42.90 -78.50
C TRP A 6 -13.83 42.28 -78.08
N SER A 7 -14.81 42.19 -78.98
CA SER A 7 -16.11 41.57 -78.71
C SER A 7 -15.98 40.07 -78.41
N GLU A 8 -15.22 39.31 -79.21
CA GLU A 8 -14.99 37.88 -78.95
C GLU A 8 -14.25 37.65 -77.64
N GLN A 9 -13.24 38.46 -77.34
CA GLN A 9 -12.50 38.36 -76.08
C GLN A 9 -13.40 38.64 -74.87
N LEU A 10 -14.29 39.63 -74.98
CA LEU A 10 -15.24 39.97 -73.93
C LEU A 10 -16.24 38.83 -73.69
N GLU A 11 -16.70 38.17 -74.76
CA GLU A 11 -17.60 37.01 -74.67
C GLU A 11 -16.92 35.80 -73.99
N VAL A 12 -15.66 35.53 -74.34
CA VAL A 12 -14.85 34.46 -73.71
C VAL A 12 -14.61 34.74 -72.23
N ILE A 13 -14.27 35.97 -71.87
CA ILE A 13 -14.07 36.37 -70.47
C ILE A 13 -15.39 36.27 -69.69
N THR A 14 -16.50 36.70 -70.28
CA THR A 14 -17.83 36.63 -69.63
C THR A 14 -18.28 35.19 -69.39
N LYS A 15 -18.05 34.29 -70.35
CA LYS A 15 -18.30 32.83 -70.19
C LYS A 15 -17.40 32.21 -69.11
N ARG A 16 -16.15 32.68 -68.97
CA ARG A 16 -15.25 32.24 -67.89
C ARG A 16 -15.72 32.71 -66.52
N ILE A 17 -16.19 33.95 -66.40
CA ILE A 17 -16.70 34.52 -65.14
C ILE A 17 -17.97 33.78 -64.70
N THR A 18 -18.92 33.56 -65.60
CA THR A 18 -20.15 32.80 -65.29
C THR A 18 -19.88 31.36 -64.87
N ARG A 19 -18.82 30.72 -65.40
CA ARG A 19 -18.41 29.37 -65.01
C ARG A 19 -17.83 29.28 -63.58
N LEU A 20 -17.39 30.40 -62.98
CA LEU A 20 -16.92 30.42 -61.58
C LEU A 20 -18.06 30.23 -60.57
N GLY A 21 -19.33 30.36 -61.00
CA GLY A 21 -20.49 30.21 -60.15
C GLY A 21 -20.70 31.39 -59.20
N ALA A 22 -21.55 31.22 -58.20
CA ALA A 22 -21.81 32.25 -57.20
C ALA A 22 -20.55 32.44 -56.31
N VAL A 23 -19.96 33.63 -56.36
CA VAL A 23 -18.82 34.00 -55.51
C VAL A 23 -19.36 34.32 -54.12
N ASN A 24 -18.89 33.59 -53.11
CA ASN A 24 -19.17 33.93 -51.72
C ASN A 24 -18.34 35.14 -51.31
N LEU A 25 -18.95 36.32 -51.34
CA LEU A 25 -18.29 37.57 -50.93
C LEU A 25 -17.96 37.61 -49.44
N MET A 26 -18.64 36.81 -48.61
CA MET A 26 -18.38 36.71 -47.17
C MET A 26 -17.22 35.76 -46.84
N ALA A 27 -16.69 35.03 -47.83
CA ALA A 27 -15.65 34.02 -47.59
C ALA A 27 -14.36 34.59 -47.00
N ILE A 28 -14.05 35.86 -47.27
CA ILE A 28 -12.85 36.53 -46.72
C ILE A 28 -13.05 36.78 -45.22
N ASP A 29 -14.17 37.39 -44.83
CA ASP A 29 -14.50 37.67 -43.44
C ASP A 29 -14.66 36.36 -42.63
N GLU A 30 -15.33 35.35 -43.20
CA GLU A 30 -15.46 34.02 -42.60
C GLU A 30 -14.09 33.34 -42.42
N TYR A 31 -13.17 33.49 -43.38
CA TYR A 31 -11.82 32.95 -43.27
C TYR A 31 -11.05 33.62 -42.13
N GLU A 32 -11.14 34.95 -42.00
CA GLU A 32 -10.49 35.68 -40.91
C GLU A 32 -11.02 35.23 -39.54
N GLU A 33 -12.34 35.14 -39.37
CA GLU A 33 -12.96 34.67 -38.12
C GLU A 33 -12.56 33.23 -37.77
N GLN A 34 -12.62 32.31 -38.75
CA GLN A 34 -12.23 30.92 -38.51
C GLN A 34 -10.73 30.77 -38.25
N SER A 35 -9.90 31.60 -38.89
CA SER A 35 -8.44 31.60 -38.68
C SER A 35 -8.09 32.07 -37.28
N GLU A 36 -8.75 33.12 -36.76
CA GLU A 36 -8.59 33.57 -35.37
C GLU A 36 -9.03 32.50 -34.38
N ARG A 37 -10.20 31.89 -34.60
CA ARG A 37 -10.72 30.81 -33.75
C ARG A 37 -9.78 29.60 -33.74
N LYS A 38 -9.25 29.23 -34.89
CA LYS A 38 -8.25 28.16 -35.01
C LYS A 38 -7.01 28.51 -34.19
N GLY A 39 -6.46 29.71 -34.36
CA GLY A 39 -5.27 30.15 -33.61
C GLY A 39 -5.47 30.13 -32.10
N TYR A 40 -6.67 30.45 -31.62
CA TYR A 40 -7.03 30.31 -30.21
C TYR A 40 -7.08 28.85 -29.75
N LEU A 41 -7.77 27.97 -30.49
CA LEU A 41 -7.88 26.55 -30.16
C LEU A 41 -6.53 25.83 -30.22
N ASP A 42 -5.69 26.16 -31.19
CA ASP A 42 -4.33 25.59 -31.31
C ASP A 42 -3.47 25.94 -30.09
N LYS A 43 -3.59 27.17 -29.56
CA LYS A 43 -2.92 27.57 -28.31
C LYS A 43 -3.43 26.79 -27.11
N GLN A 44 -4.76 26.69 -26.94
CA GLN A 44 -5.34 25.91 -25.84
C GLN A 44 -4.94 24.42 -25.91
N HIS A 45 -4.90 23.86 -27.12
CA HIS A 45 -4.46 22.49 -27.33
C HIS A 45 -2.98 22.30 -26.97
N ALA A 46 -2.12 23.24 -27.37
CA ALA A 46 -0.70 23.22 -27.02
C ALA A 46 -0.51 23.28 -25.49
N ASP A 47 -1.18 24.22 -24.82
CA ASP A 47 -1.12 24.37 -23.36
C ASP A 47 -1.58 23.09 -22.64
N LEU A 48 -2.69 22.49 -23.08
CA LEU A 48 -3.21 21.25 -22.51
C LEU A 48 -2.26 20.06 -22.74
N SER A 49 -1.67 19.98 -23.94
CA SER A 49 -0.73 18.92 -24.29
C SER A 49 0.55 19.00 -23.45
N GLU A 50 1.05 20.21 -23.21
CA GLU A 50 2.21 20.44 -22.33
C GLU A 50 1.89 20.09 -20.87
N ALA A 51 0.71 20.48 -20.39
CA ALA A 51 0.26 20.12 -19.05
C ALA A 51 0.13 18.60 -18.88
N LEU A 52 -0.42 17.90 -19.88
CA LEU A 52 -0.54 16.45 -19.89
C LEU A 52 0.84 15.77 -19.86
N ALA A 53 1.77 16.20 -20.71
CA ALA A 53 3.14 15.67 -20.72
C ALA A 53 3.86 15.91 -19.37
N THR A 54 3.61 17.05 -18.74
CA THR A 54 4.15 17.36 -17.41
C THR A 54 3.60 16.41 -16.35
N LEU A 55 2.29 16.17 -16.36
CA LEU A 55 1.63 15.24 -15.43
C LEU A 55 2.12 13.80 -15.62
N GLU A 56 2.24 13.33 -16.87
CA GLU A 56 2.81 12.01 -17.17
C GLU A 56 4.25 11.88 -16.67
N GLY A 57 5.05 12.93 -16.83
CA GLY A 57 6.41 12.98 -16.29
C GLY A 57 6.47 12.92 -14.75
N VAL A 58 5.50 13.54 -14.07
CA VAL A 58 5.36 13.46 -12.60
C VAL A 58 4.91 12.06 -12.17
N MET A 59 3.92 11.47 -12.84
CA MET A 59 3.48 10.10 -12.58
C MET A 59 4.65 9.11 -12.69
N GLY A 60 5.45 9.21 -13.76
CA GLY A 60 6.61 8.35 -13.93
C GLY A 60 7.68 8.52 -12.84
N LYS A 61 7.80 9.70 -12.22
CA LYS A 61 8.68 9.89 -11.05
C LYS A 61 8.11 9.23 -9.80
N ILE A 62 6.81 9.40 -9.54
CA ILE A 62 6.10 8.79 -8.41
C ILE A 62 6.18 7.27 -8.50
N ASP A 63 5.97 6.68 -9.68
CA ASP A 63 6.04 5.23 -9.88
C ASP A 63 7.43 4.67 -9.55
N ARG A 64 8.49 5.34 -9.99
CA ARG A 64 9.87 4.94 -9.68
C ARG A 64 10.18 5.02 -8.20
N GLU A 65 9.78 6.11 -7.54
CA GLU A 65 10.00 6.28 -6.12
C GLU A 65 9.19 5.24 -5.31
N THR A 66 7.94 5.01 -5.69
CA THR A 66 7.05 4.02 -5.06
C THR A 66 7.60 2.61 -5.19
N ARG A 67 8.05 2.20 -6.38
CA ARG A 67 8.67 0.89 -6.60
C ARG A 67 9.92 0.69 -5.74
N THR A 68 10.75 1.73 -5.62
CA THR A 68 11.97 1.69 -4.81
C THR A 68 11.64 1.51 -3.33
N ARG A 69 10.78 2.39 -2.78
CA ARG A 69 10.36 2.33 -1.36
C ARG A 69 9.63 1.04 -1.03
N PHE A 70 8.76 0.56 -1.92
CA PHE A 70 8.06 -0.71 -1.74
C PHE A 70 9.04 -1.87 -1.65
N LYS A 71 9.99 -1.96 -2.59
CA LYS A 71 10.98 -3.03 -2.60
C LYS A 71 11.85 -3.02 -1.33
N GLU A 72 12.37 -1.86 -0.95
CA GLU A 72 13.15 -1.70 0.27
C GLU A 72 12.35 -2.15 1.51
N THR A 73 11.09 -1.73 1.61
CA THR A 73 10.21 -2.10 2.72
C THR A 73 9.89 -3.59 2.72
N PHE A 74 9.62 -4.16 1.55
CA PHE A 74 9.35 -5.58 1.36
C PHE A 74 10.54 -6.45 1.78
N ASP A 75 11.76 -6.09 1.34
CA ASP A 75 12.98 -6.80 1.66
C ASP A 75 13.24 -6.78 3.18
N LEU A 76 13.08 -5.61 3.82
CA LEU A 76 13.24 -5.48 5.28
C LEU A 76 12.21 -6.28 6.07
N ILE A 77 10.93 -6.28 5.66
CA ILE A 77 9.90 -7.08 6.31
C ILE A 77 10.19 -8.57 6.12
N ASN A 78 10.62 -8.98 4.92
CA ASN A 78 10.96 -10.37 4.62
C ASN A 78 12.14 -10.88 5.46
N ASP A 79 13.18 -10.06 5.64
CA ASP A 79 14.32 -10.37 6.51
C ASP A 79 13.89 -10.48 7.99
N GLY A 80 13.05 -9.54 8.46
CA GLY A 80 12.43 -9.62 9.77
C GLY A 80 11.65 -10.92 9.97
N PHE A 81 10.85 -11.29 8.97
CA PHE A 81 10.01 -12.48 9.01
C PHE A 81 10.81 -13.77 9.06
N GLN A 82 11.89 -13.85 8.26
CA GLN A 82 12.85 -14.96 8.29
C GLN A 82 13.56 -15.09 9.65
N ARG A 83 13.70 -14.00 10.41
CA ARG A 83 14.33 -13.99 11.74
C ARG A 83 13.34 -14.29 12.87
N PHE A 84 12.13 -13.74 12.83
CA PHE A 84 11.13 -13.94 13.88
C PHE A 84 10.47 -15.32 13.82
N PHE A 85 10.22 -15.84 12.61
CA PHE A 85 9.54 -17.12 12.45
C PHE A 85 10.27 -18.27 13.16
N PRO A 86 11.59 -18.50 12.97
CA PRO A 86 12.30 -19.56 13.67
C PRO A 86 12.37 -19.35 15.18
N LYS A 87 12.42 -18.10 15.66
CA LYS A 87 12.41 -17.79 17.10
C LYS A 87 11.10 -18.19 17.76
N LEU A 88 9.97 -17.97 17.09
CA LEU A 88 8.65 -18.31 17.62
C LEU A 88 8.34 -19.81 17.51
N PHE A 89 8.74 -20.47 16.42
CA PHE A 89 8.49 -21.89 16.18
C PHE A 89 9.57 -22.83 16.73
N GLY A 90 10.73 -22.32 17.18
CA GLY A 90 11.89 -23.12 17.57
C GLY A 90 12.60 -23.79 16.37
N GLY A 91 12.46 -23.21 15.17
CA GLY A 91 12.96 -23.74 13.91
C GLY A 91 12.01 -23.46 12.74
N GLY A 92 12.29 -24.06 11.58
CA GLY A 92 11.51 -23.82 10.37
C GLY A 92 11.95 -22.55 9.61
N HIS A 93 11.28 -22.28 8.50
CA HIS A 93 11.61 -21.16 7.61
C HIS A 93 10.32 -20.53 7.07
N ALA A 94 10.30 -19.21 6.95
CA ALA A 94 9.20 -18.51 6.32
C ALA A 94 9.74 -17.31 5.54
N TYR A 95 9.10 -16.99 4.42
CA TYR A 95 9.51 -15.89 3.54
C TYR A 95 8.28 -15.32 2.82
N LEU A 96 8.43 -14.10 2.31
CA LEU A 96 7.46 -13.43 1.47
C LEU A 96 7.82 -13.64 0.00
N GLU A 97 6.80 -13.84 -0.83
CA GLU A 97 6.95 -14.01 -2.27
C GLU A 97 5.97 -13.08 -3.00
N LEU A 98 6.43 -12.41 -4.05
CA LEU A 98 5.58 -11.58 -4.89
C LEU A 98 4.87 -12.44 -5.93
N THR A 99 3.57 -12.23 -6.12
CA THR A 99 2.76 -13.06 -7.03
C THR A 99 2.83 -12.61 -8.50
N GLY A 100 3.61 -11.58 -8.81
CA GLY A 100 3.74 -11.03 -10.15
C GLY A 100 5.01 -10.19 -10.32
N ASP A 101 5.33 -9.86 -11.57
CA ASP A 101 6.57 -9.17 -11.94
C ASP A 101 6.51 -7.64 -11.74
N ASP A 102 5.32 -7.03 -11.81
CA ASP A 102 5.16 -5.59 -11.54
C ASP A 102 4.92 -5.34 -10.06
N LEU A 103 5.89 -4.69 -9.40
CA LEU A 103 5.84 -4.32 -7.99
C LEU A 103 4.64 -3.45 -7.62
N LEU A 104 4.06 -2.71 -8.57
CA LEU A 104 2.91 -1.82 -8.29
C LEU A 104 1.57 -2.59 -8.24
N ASP A 105 1.50 -3.74 -8.93
CA ASP A 105 0.27 -4.54 -9.04
C ASP A 105 0.39 -5.93 -8.39
N ALA A 106 1.61 -6.36 -8.03
CA ALA A 106 1.85 -7.67 -7.46
C ALA A 106 1.23 -7.81 -6.07
N GLY A 107 0.60 -8.97 -5.84
CA GLY A 107 0.21 -9.40 -4.49
C GLY A 107 1.40 -9.92 -3.70
N VAL A 108 1.25 -10.00 -2.38
CA VAL A 108 2.22 -10.60 -1.47
C VAL A 108 1.67 -11.93 -0.95
N ALA A 109 2.38 -13.02 -1.23
CA ALA A 109 2.10 -14.34 -0.70
C ALA A 109 3.03 -14.64 0.48
N VAL A 110 2.45 -15.19 1.55
CA VAL A 110 3.20 -15.60 2.74
C VAL A 110 3.46 -17.10 2.67
N MET A 111 4.75 -17.46 2.63
CA MET A 111 5.21 -18.85 2.60
C MET A 111 5.77 -19.21 3.97
N ALA A 112 5.26 -20.27 4.60
CA ALA A 112 5.67 -20.68 5.94
C ALA A 112 5.84 -22.19 6.04
N ARG A 113 7.00 -22.62 6.53
CA ARG A 113 7.41 -24.01 6.72
C ARG A 113 7.79 -24.25 8.19
N PRO A 114 6.85 -24.69 9.04
CA PRO A 114 7.13 -25.09 10.41
C PRO A 114 8.14 -26.26 10.48
N PRO A 115 8.85 -26.43 11.60
CA PRO A 115 9.82 -27.52 11.76
C PRO A 115 9.15 -28.89 11.55
N GLY A 116 9.78 -29.73 10.72
CA GLY A 116 9.29 -31.09 10.44
C GLY A 116 8.19 -31.21 9.38
N LYS A 117 7.67 -30.11 8.81
CA LYS A 117 6.66 -30.12 7.75
C LYS A 117 7.18 -29.52 6.44
N ARG A 118 6.74 -30.08 5.30
CA ARG A 118 7.11 -29.62 3.95
C ARG A 118 6.16 -28.60 3.34
N ASN A 119 5.11 -28.19 4.06
CA ASN A 119 3.98 -27.47 3.45
C ASN A 119 4.37 -26.06 3.01
N SER A 120 3.88 -25.66 1.83
CA SER A 120 4.26 -24.41 1.15
C SER A 120 3.26 -23.27 1.34
N THR A 121 2.00 -23.55 1.72
CA THR A 121 0.92 -22.55 1.72
C THR A 121 0.23 -22.45 3.09
N ILE A 122 -0.07 -21.23 3.54
CA ILE A 122 -0.74 -20.93 4.82
C ILE A 122 -2.03 -21.72 5.04
N ASN A 123 -2.78 -22.02 3.98
CA ASN A 123 -4.07 -22.70 4.10
C ASN A 123 -3.98 -24.09 4.75
N LEU A 124 -2.81 -24.75 4.63
CA LEU A 124 -2.55 -26.09 5.15
C LEU A 124 -2.02 -26.12 6.59
N LEU A 125 -1.91 -24.96 7.24
CA LEU A 125 -1.46 -24.82 8.63
C LEU A 125 -2.62 -25.03 9.62
N SER A 126 -2.30 -25.51 10.82
CA SER A 126 -3.23 -25.58 11.94
C SER A 126 -3.66 -24.18 12.41
N GLY A 127 -4.72 -24.08 13.22
CA GLY A 127 -5.17 -22.78 13.76
C GLY A 127 -4.09 -22.03 14.54
N GLY A 128 -3.37 -22.73 15.43
CA GLY A 128 -2.24 -22.18 16.17
C GLY A 128 -1.04 -21.83 15.30
N GLU A 129 -0.73 -22.66 14.29
CA GLU A 129 0.36 -22.37 13.34
C GLU A 129 0.04 -21.12 12.49
N LYS A 130 -1.23 -20.94 12.07
CA LYS A 130 -1.67 -19.73 11.35
C LYS A 130 -1.54 -18.49 12.23
N ALA A 131 -2.00 -18.56 13.47
CA ALA A 131 -1.90 -17.46 14.41
C ALA A 131 -0.44 -17.05 14.65
N LEU A 132 0.43 -18.02 14.95
CA LEU A 132 1.84 -17.74 15.22
C LEU A 132 2.60 -17.22 14.00
N THR A 133 2.24 -17.70 12.79
CA THR A 133 2.78 -17.16 11.53
C THR A 133 2.36 -15.69 11.34
N ALA A 134 1.10 -15.36 11.61
CA ALA A 134 0.62 -13.98 11.53
C ALA A 134 1.30 -13.07 12.57
N VAL A 135 1.50 -13.55 13.80
CA VAL A 135 2.25 -12.84 14.85
C VAL A 135 3.68 -12.57 14.42
N ALA A 136 4.37 -13.56 13.84
CA ALA A 136 5.72 -13.38 13.31
C ALA A 136 5.78 -12.28 12.23
N MET A 137 4.79 -12.24 11.34
CA MET A 137 4.69 -11.19 10.31
C MET A 137 4.43 -9.82 10.93
N LEU A 138 3.52 -9.72 11.88
CA LEU A 138 3.21 -8.46 12.59
C LEU A 138 4.43 -7.92 13.33
N PHE A 139 5.19 -8.78 14.03
CA PHE A 139 6.43 -8.37 14.70
C PHE A 139 7.51 -7.88 13.71
N SER A 140 7.59 -8.49 12.53
CA SER A 140 8.49 -8.05 11.46
C SER A 140 8.15 -6.65 10.97
N ILE A 141 6.85 -6.35 10.86
CA ILE A 141 6.36 -5.01 10.48
C ILE A 141 6.62 -4.01 11.61
N PHE A 142 6.36 -4.38 12.87
CA PHE A 142 6.58 -3.50 14.01
C PHE A 142 8.05 -3.17 14.25
N GLU A 143 8.99 -4.06 13.93
CA GLU A 143 10.41 -3.73 14.07
C GLU A 143 10.87 -2.68 13.06
N LEU A 144 10.30 -2.67 11.85
CA LEU A 144 10.66 -1.69 10.82
C LEU A 144 10.22 -0.27 11.20
N ASN A 145 9.04 -0.14 11.80
CA ASN A 145 8.52 1.14 12.28
C ASN A 145 7.88 0.96 13.66
N PRO A 146 8.69 1.05 14.74
CA PRO A 146 8.22 0.77 16.09
C PRO A 146 7.17 1.79 16.50
N ALA A 147 5.96 1.30 16.73
CA ALA A 147 4.90 2.09 17.33
C ALA A 147 5.28 2.44 18.78
N PRO A 148 4.81 3.59 19.31
CA PRO A 148 5.06 3.96 20.71
C PRO A 148 4.45 2.94 21.69
N PHE A 149 3.32 2.32 21.34
CA PHE A 149 2.73 1.23 22.08
C PHE A 149 2.06 0.20 21.15
N CYS A 150 1.91 -1.03 21.64
CA CYS A 150 1.22 -2.12 20.95
C CYS A 150 0.21 -2.78 21.92
N LEU A 151 -1.03 -2.98 21.46
CA LEU A 151 -2.09 -3.67 22.19
C LEU A 151 -2.34 -5.04 21.54
N LEU A 152 -2.22 -6.13 22.30
CA LEU A 152 -2.44 -7.50 21.85
C LEU A 152 -3.59 -8.12 22.65
N ASP A 153 -4.63 -8.60 21.99
CA ASP A 153 -5.81 -9.17 22.65
C ASP A 153 -5.90 -10.67 22.37
N GLU A 154 -5.72 -11.50 23.41
CA GLU A 154 -5.80 -12.96 23.42
C GLU A 154 -5.05 -13.67 22.28
N VAL A 155 -3.94 -13.08 21.83
CA VAL A 155 -3.13 -13.58 20.72
C VAL A 155 -2.52 -14.96 21.01
N ASP A 156 -2.36 -15.29 22.29
CA ASP A 156 -1.80 -16.54 22.80
C ASP A 156 -2.84 -17.65 23.03
N ALA A 157 -4.14 -17.37 22.87
CA ALA A 157 -5.20 -18.36 23.05
C ALA A 157 -5.06 -19.65 22.19
N PRO A 158 -4.61 -19.59 20.91
CA PRO A 158 -4.48 -20.79 20.08
C PRO A 158 -3.09 -21.46 20.19
N LEU A 159 -2.22 -21.00 21.09
CA LEU A 159 -0.84 -21.48 21.22
C LEU A 159 -0.72 -22.58 22.28
N ASP A 160 0.23 -23.50 22.07
CA ASP A 160 0.62 -24.49 23.09
C ASP A 160 1.64 -23.91 24.08
N ASP A 161 1.83 -24.58 25.22
CA ASP A 161 2.72 -24.10 26.30
C ASP A 161 4.15 -23.80 25.82
N ALA A 162 4.67 -24.61 24.89
CA ALA A 162 6.02 -24.44 24.34
C ALA A 162 6.13 -23.19 23.45
N ASN A 163 5.14 -22.93 22.59
CA ASN A 163 5.09 -21.74 21.75
C ASN A 163 4.80 -20.48 22.57
N VAL A 164 3.98 -20.57 23.62
CA VAL A 164 3.70 -19.45 24.54
C VAL A 164 4.98 -18.97 25.22
N SER A 165 5.84 -19.87 25.68
CA SER A 165 7.13 -19.47 26.27
C SER A 165 8.01 -18.68 25.29
N ARG A 166 8.13 -19.15 24.03
CA ARG A 166 8.93 -18.46 22.99
C ARG A 166 8.31 -17.12 22.58
N TYR A 167 6.99 -17.06 22.55
CA TYR A 167 6.24 -15.83 22.35
C TYR A 167 6.54 -14.81 23.46
N CYS A 168 6.51 -15.22 24.73
CA CYS A 168 6.86 -14.37 25.86
C CYS A 168 8.29 -13.83 25.79
N ASP A 169 9.26 -14.67 25.40
CA ASP A 169 10.65 -14.23 25.21
C ASP A 169 10.80 -13.19 24.10
N THR A 170 10.00 -13.33 23.03
CA THR A 170 9.94 -12.36 21.95
C THR A 170 9.31 -11.04 22.41
N LEU A 171 8.22 -11.09 23.17
CA LEU A 171 7.60 -9.90 23.77
C LEU A 171 8.58 -9.15 24.69
N ARG A 172 9.34 -9.87 25.52
CA ARG A 172 10.36 -9.25 26.39
C ARG A 172 11.41 -8.49 25.58
N SER A 173 11.90 -9.08 24.49
CA SER A 173 12.86 -8.40 23.61
C SER A 173 12.27 -7.17 22.91
N MET A 174 10.97 -7.18 22.60
CA MET A 174 10.29 -6.03 21.99
C MET A 174 9.97 -4.92 23.01
N ALA A 175 9.77 -5.28 24.28
CA ALA A 175 9.49 -4.34 25.36
C ALA A 175 10.63 -3.32 25.61
N ASP A 176 11.85 -3.62 25.15
CA ASP A 176 13.00 -2.71 25.23
C ASP A 176 12.84 -1.45 24.36
N HIS A 177 12.01 -1.54 23.31
CA HIS A 177 11.83 -0.46 22.33
C HIS A 177 10.38 0.02 22.21
N THR A 178 9.40 -0.82 22.54
CA THR A 178 7.98 -0.52 22.39
C THR A 178 7.21 -0.87 23.66
N GLN A 179 6.29 -0.01 24.10
CA GLN A 179 5.41 -0.34 25.22
C GLN A 179 4.39 -1.40 24.82
N LEU A 180 4.41 -2.56 25.48
CA LEU A 180 3.47 -3.65 25.20
C LEU A 180 2.36 -3.69 26.24
N ILE A 181 1.12 -3.74 25.77
CA ILE A 181 -0.09 -3.99 26.56
C ILE A 181 -0.72 -5.24 25.97
N TYR A 182 -0.93 -6.27 26.76
CA TYR A 182 -1.57 -7.50 26.28
C TYR A 182 -2.62 -8.01 27.25
N ILE A 183 -3.70 -8.53 26.67
CA ILE A 183 -4.84 -9.13 27.36
C ILE A 183 -4.73 -10.63 27.16
N THR A 184 -4.73 -11.39 28.24
CA THR A 184 -4.55 -12.85 28.21
C THR A 184 -5.12 -13.49 29.46
N HIS A 185 -5.55 -14.75 29.33
CA HIS A 185 -5.87 -15.65 30.42
C HIS A 185 -4.78 -16.74 30.62
N ASN A 186 -3.69 -16.72 29.83
CA ASN A 186 -2.59 -17.66 29.93
C ASN A 186 -1.64 -17.29 31.07
N LYS A 187 -1.41 -18.23 31.99
CA LYS A 187 -0.58 -18.02 33.19
C LYS A 187 0.88 -17.69 32.84
N VAL A 188 1.44 -18.34 31.83
CA VAL A 188 2.85 -18.14 31.41
C VAL A 188 3.03 -16.72 30.87
N THR A 189 2.08 -16.24 30.06
CA THR A 189 2.09 -14.88 29.53
C THR A 189 1.91 -13.84 30.63
N MET A 190 1.04 -14.08 31.62
CA MET A 190 0.88 -13.21 32.79
C MET A 190 2.17 -13.11 33.62
N GLU A 191 2.84 -14.22 33.88
CA GLU A 191 4.10 -14.27 34.65
C GLU A 191 5.23 -13.52 33.96
N SER A 192 5.18 -13.40 32.63
CA SER A 192 6.18 -12.64 31.87
C SER A 192 6.02 -11.12 31.97
N ALA A 193 4.89 -10.62 32.47
CA ALA A 193 4.56 -9.20 32.54
C ALA A 193 5.32 -8.48 33.66
N HIS A 194 5.60 -7.19 33.45
CA HIS A 194 6.14 -6.33 34.52
C HIS A 194 5.07 -5.91 35.52
N THR A 195 3.87 -5.61 35.02
CA THR A 195 2.72 -5.13 35.80
C THR A 195 1.48 -5.85 35.32
N LEU A 196 0.67 -6.35 36.26
CA LEU A 196 -0.63 -6.96 35.96
C LEU A 196 -1.75 -5.99 36.33
N LEU A 197 -2.69 -5.81 35.40
CA LEU A 197 -3.93 -5.08 35.63
C LEU A 197 -5.08 -6.08 35.56
N GLY A 198 -5.65 -6.41 36.71
CA GLY A 198 -6.84 -7.24 36.82
C GLY A 198 -8.11 -6.40 36.68
N VAL A 199 -9.07 -6.91 35.91
CA VAL A 199 -10.43 -6.35 35.84
C VAL A 199 -11.36 -7.22 36.68
N THR A 200 -12.07 -6.61 37.62
CA THR A 200 -13.03 -7.30 38.51
C THR A 200 -14.42 -6.70 38.33
N MET A 201 -15.47 -7.52 38.46
CA MET A 201 -16.86 -7.06 38.49
C MET A 201 -17.46 -7.38 39.86
N ALA A 202 -17.21 -6.49 40.83
CA ALA A 202 -17.79 -6.61 42.17
C ALA A 202 -19.32 -6.38 42.16
N GLU A 203 -19.78 -5.52 41.25
CA GLU A 203 -21.20 -5.21 41.01
C GLU A 203 -21.54 -5.59 39.56
N PRO A 204 -22.73 -6.19 39.30
CA PRO A 204 -23.12 -6.56 37.94
C PRO A 204 -23.10 -5.35 37.00
N GLY A 205 -22.33 -5.44 35.92
CA GLY A 205 -22.22 -4.39 34.92
C GLY A 205 -21.26 -3.24 35.23
N VAL A 206 -20.54 -3.28 36.37
CA VAL A 206 -19.53 -2.27 36.73
C VAL A 206 -18.15 -2.92 36.85
N SER A 207 -17.26 -2.58 35.91
CA SER A 207 -15.87 -3.04 35.94
C SER A 207 -15.02 -2.14 36.83
N ARG A 208 -14.21 -2.74 37.71
CA ARG A 208 -13.19 -2.08 38.54
C ARG A 208 -11.81 -2.62 38.21
N LEU A 209 -10.85 -1.72 38.02
CA LEU A 209 -9.45 -2.06 37.79
C LEU A 209 -8.71 -2.25 39.12
N VAL A 210 -7.91 -3.31 39.19
CA VAL A 210 -7.01 -3.63 40.30
C VAL A 210 -5.61 -3.82 39.73
N SER A 211 -4.61 -3.11 40.24
CA SER A 211 -3.22 -3.26 39.81
C SER A 211 -2.43 -4.13 40.78
N VAL A 212 -1.69 -5.11 40.26
CA VAL A 212 -0.74 -5.92 41.02
C VAL A 212 0.63 -5.81 40.36
N ASN A 213 1.63 -5.36 41.13
CA ASN A 213 3.02 -5.36 40.70
C ASN A 213 3.67 -6.69 41.12
N LEU A 214 4.01 -7.54 40.15
CA LEU A 214 4.56 -8.88 40.39
C LEU A 214 5.86 -8.83 41.21
N LYS A 215 6.71 -7.82 40.97
CA LYS A 215 7.99 -7.64 41.69
C LYS A 215 7.81 -7.27 43.16
N GLU A 216 6.69 -6.64 43.52
CA GLU A 216 6.37 -6.30 44.92
C GLU A 216 5.64 -7.46 45.61
N ALA A 217 4.80 -8.19 44.87
CA ALA A 217 4.09 -9.36 45.39
C ALA A 217 5.05 -10.49 45.81
N GLU A 218 6.10 -10.77 45.03
CA GLU A 218 7.13 -11.76 45.39
C GLU A 218 7.88 -11.38 46.68
N LYS A 219 8.17 -10.09 46.90
CA LYS A 219 8.84 -9.59 48.12
C LYS A 219 7.96 -9.61 49.36
N MET A 220 6.64 -9.58 49.20
CA MET A 220 5.68 -9.67 50.31
C MET A 220 5.35 -11.12 50.68
N ALA A 221 5.58 -12.08 49.77
CA ALA A 221 5.37 -13.50 49.97
C ALA A 221 6.61 -14.26 50.49
N SER A 222 7.81 -13.66 50.38
CA SER A 222 9.07 -14.11 50.98
C SER A 222 9.27 -13.59 52.40
#